data_AF-A0A9E0F525-F1
#
_entry.id   AF-A0A9E0F525-F1
#
_cell.length_a   1.000
_cell.length_b   1.000
_cell.length_c   1.000
_cell.angle_alpha   90.00
_cell.angle_beta   90.00
_cell.angle_gamma   90.00
#
_symmetry.space_group_name_H-M   'P 1'
#
loop_
_entity.id
_entity.type
_entity.pdbx_description
1 polymer ?
#
loop_
_entity_poly.entity_id
_entity_poly.type
_entity_poly.pdbx_seq_one_letter_code
_entity_poly.pdbx_strand_id
1 'polypeptide(L)'
;MLGFRYINDKTLVQLIKTGNEEALTILYNLTYAPVKKYILRNKGRLSDVEENMAEALLTSWQHVIRNKTTPDLSLKFYVIAVAQNRWNKRKKKKAKKAGSETPTEQPLIQHSELIAALKQLSDGERKLLYFFYFDGYSAKEIASLLGLTGPEEMRMEKSRILLKLSELLNVK
;
A
#
# COMPACT_ATOMS: atom_id res chain seq x y z
N MET A 1 -16.60 16.89 -16.96
CA MET A 1 -15.86 15.90 -16.16
C MET A 1 -14.59 16.58 -15.65
N LEU A 2 -14.60 17.01 -14.38
CA LEU A 2 -13.49 17.75 -13.76
C LEU A 2 -12.33 16.81 -13.44
N GLY A 3 -11.11 17.27 -13.75
CA GLY A 3 -9.89 16.51 -13.56
C GLY A 3 -9.58 16.25 -12.09
N PHE A 4 -9.82 15.02 -11.64
CA PHE A 4 -9.41 14.49 -10.32
C PHE A 4 -7.88 14.43 -10.10
N ARG A 5 -7.10 15.11 -10.94
CA ARG A 5 -5.64 14.91 -11.04
C ARG A 5 -4.85 15.61 -9.93
N TYR A 6 -5.49 16.48 -9.13
CA TYR A 6 -4.82 17.22 -8.05
C TYR A 6 -5.77 17.55 -6.88
N ILE A 7 -6.27 16.54 -6.15
CA ILE A 7 -6.81 16.77 -4.79
C ILE A 7 -5.74 16.35 -3.79
N ASN A 8 -5.42 17.22 -2.84
CA ASN A 8 -4.46 16.94 -1.78
C ASN A 8 -5.11 16.15 -0.63
N ASP A 9 -4.29 15.45 0.17
CA ASP A 9 -4.79 14.58 1.23
C ASP A 9 -5.57 15.32 2.34
N LYS A 10 -5.22 16.58 2.62
CA LYS A 10 -5.95 17.38 3.62
C LYS A 10 -7.40 17.60 3.18
N THR A 11 -7.59 17.95 1.90
CA THR A 11 -8.92 18.11 1.32
C THR A 11 -9.69 16.79 1.34
N LEU A 12 -9.08 15.67 0.95
CA LEU A 12 -9.75 14.36 1.01
C LEU A 12 -10.18 14.00 2.44
N VAL A 13 -9.30 14.22 3.42
CA VAL A 13 -9.61 13.93 4.82
C VAL A 13 -10.74 14.82 5.33
N GLN A 14 -10.75 16.09 4.93
CA GLN A 14 -11.84 16.99 5.29
C GLN A 14 -13.17 16.54 4.69
N LEU A 15 -13.19 16.16 3.41
CA LEU A 15 -14.39 15.62 2.75
C LEU A 15 -14.95 14.40 3.50
N ILE A 16 -14.08 13.47 3.90
CA ILE A 16 -14.50 12.30 4.71
C ILE A 16 -15.07 12.74 6.06
N LYS A 17 -14.40 13.66 6.76
CA LYS A 17 -14.84 14.14 8.07
C LYS A 17 -16.19 14.85 8.02
N THR A 18 -16.51 15.51 6.90
CA THR A 18 -17.81 16.15 6.69
C THR A 18 -18.88 15.20 6.16
N GLY A 19 -18.57 13.91 5.97
CA GLY A 19 -19.51 12.95 5.41
C GLY A 19 -19.74 13.10 3.90
N ASN A 20 -18.86 13.80 3.18
CA ASN A 20 -18.98 13.98 1.73
C ASN A 20 -18.50 12.71 0.99
N GLU A 21 -19.44 11.99 0.41
CA GLU A 21 -19.22 10.72 -0.28
C GLU A 21 -18.37 10.85 -1.56
N GLU A 22 -18.20 12.05 -2.11
CA GLU A 22 -17.32 12.30 -3.27
C GLU A 22 -15.88 11.82 -3.00
N ALA A 23 -15.43 11.89 -1.74
CA ALA A 23 -14.13 11.35 -1.35
C ALA A 23 -13.99 9.84 -1.61
N LEU A 24 -15.07 9.06 -1.50
CA LEU A 24 -15.06 7.63 -1.81
C LEU A 24 -14.86 7.40 -3.31
N THR A 25 -15.54 8.18 -4.17
CA THR A 25 -15.36 8.10 -5.63
C THR A 25 -13.94 8.48 -6.04
N ILE A 26 -13.40 9.56 -5.46
CA ILE A 26 -12.02 9.99 -5.73
C ILE A 26 -11.04 8.89 -5.31
N LEU A 27 -11.17 8.37 -4.09
CA LEU A 27 -10.30 7.31 -3.58
C LEU A 27 -10.42 6.02 -4.40
N TYR A 28 -11.62 5.63 -4.80
CA TYR A 28 -11.84 4.48 -5.68
C TYR A 28 -11.04 4.66 -6.98
N ASN A 29 -11.22 5.78 -7.67
CA ASN A 29 -10.53 6.05 -8.94
C ASN A 29 -9.00 6.09 -8.78
N LEU A 30 -8.50 6.68 -7.69
CA LEU A 30 -7.06 6.79 -7.42
C LEU A 30 -6.42 5.43 -7.08
N THR A 31 -7.18 4.48 -6.54
CA THR A 31 -6.62 3.26 -5.95
C THR A 31 -7.05 1.96 -6.64
N TYR A 32 -8.06 2.01 -7.52
CA TYR A 32 -8.59 0.82 -8.20
C TYR A 32 -7.53 0.11 -9.05
N ALA A 33 -6.83 0.84 -9.93
CA ALA A 33 -5.83 0.26 -10.82
C ALA A 33 -4.69 -0.48 -10.07
N PRO A 34 -4.01 0.13 -9.07
CA PRO A 34 -2.96 -0.57 -8.32
C PRO A 34 -3.51 -1.75 -7.49
N VAL A 35 -4.68 -1.62 -6.87
CA VAL A 35 -5.30 -2.73 -6.10
C VAL A 35 -5.70 -3.88 -7.01
N LYS A 36 -6.31 -3.60 -8.17
CA LYS A 36 -6.66 -4.60 -9.19
C LYS A 36 -5.41 -5.36 -9.64
N LYS A 37 -4.34 -4.64 -10.00
CA LYS A 37 -3.06 -5.24 -10.41
C LYS A 37 -2.52 -6.16 -9.31
N TYR A 38 -2.53 -5.71 -8.07
CA TYR A 38 -2.08 -6.50 -6.92
C TYR A 38 -2.88 -7.79 -6.73
N ILE A 39 -4.21 -7.70 -6.70
CA ILE A 39 -5.10 -8.85 -6.45
C ILE A 39 -4.96 -9.89 -7.57
N LEU A 40 -4.98 -9.46 -8.84
CA LEU A 40 -4.85 -10.36 -9.98
C LEU A 40 -3.48 -11.07 -9.99
N ARG A 41 -2.39 -10.36 -9.67
CA ARG A 41 -1.06 -10.98 -9.51
C ARG A 41 -0.98 -11.97 -8.35
N ASN A 42 -1.89 -11.87 -7.38
CA ASN A 42 -1.92 -12.69 -6.17
C ASN A 42 -3.05 -13.72 -6.17
N LYS A 43 -3.34 -14.33 -7.34
CA LYS A 43 -4.33 -15.40 -7.53
C LYS A 43 -5.78 -14.99 -7.24
N GLY A 44 -6.10 -13.70 -7.31
CA GLY A 44 -7.46 -13.19 -7.23
C GLY A 44 -8.12 -13.05 -8.60
N ARG A 45 -9.44 -12.86 -8.61
CA ARG A 45 -10.24 -12.61 -9.82
C ARG A 45 -10.83 -11.19 -9.78
N LEU A 46 -11.39 -10.73 -10.90
CA LEU A 46 -12.02 -9.40 -10.97
C LEU A 46 -13.13 -9.22 -9.93
N SER A 47 -13.93 -10.27 -9.67
CA SER A 47 -14.96 -10.23 -8.62
C SER A 47 -14.38 -10.00 -7.21
N ASP A 48 -13.17 -10.51 -6.93
CA ASP A 48 -12.49 -10.27 -5.67
C ASP A 48 -12.01 -8.82 -5.56
N VAL A 49 -11.75 -8.14 -6.68
CA VAL A 49 -11.29 -6.75 -6.71
C VAL A 49 -12.39 -5.83 -6.19
N GLU A 50 -13.60 -5.94 -6.74
CA GLU A 50 -14.72 -5.07 -6.35
C GLU A 50 -15.07 -5.23 -4.86
N GLU A 51 -15.21 -6.47 -4.40
CA GLU A 51 -15.50 -6.78 -3.00
C GLU A 51 -14.42 -6.23 -2.07
N ASN A 52 -13.14 -6.44 -2.42
CA ASN A 52 -12.02 -6.00 -1.60
C ASN A 52 -11.87 -4.47 -1.60
N MET A 53 -12.14 -3.82 -2.73
CA MET A 53 -12.12 -2.37 -2.87
C MET A 53 -13.19 -1.70 -2.01
N ALA A 54 -14.43 -2.18 -2.08
CA ALA A 54 -15.53 -1.64 -1.29
C ALA A 54 -15.23 -1.70 0.22
N GLU A 55 -14.76 -2.86 0.69
CA GLU A 55 -14.44 -3.02 2.12
C GLU A 55 -13.20 -2.24 2.55
N ALA A 56 -12.20 -2.09 1.67
CA ALA A 56 -11.03 -1.27 1.97
C ALA A 56 -11.39 0.21 2.11
N LEU A 57 -12.19 0.74 1.18
CA LEU A 57 -12.69 2.11 1.24
C LEU A 57 -13.53 2.36 2.49
N LEU A 58 -14.46 1.45 2.82
CA LEU A 58 -15.29 1.57 4.01
C LEU A 58 -14.45 1.54 5.29
N THR A 59 -13.47 0.63 5.37
CA THR A 59 -12.55 0.54 6.52
C THR A 59 -11.74 1.82 6.66
N SER A 60 -11.19 2.32 5.56
CA SER A 60 -10.41 3.56 5.56
C SER A 60 -11.24 4.78 5.93
N TRP A 61 -12.47 4.88 5.42
CA TRP A 61 -13.44 5.92 5.78
C TRP A 61 -13.73 5.93 7.28
N GLN A 62 -14.07 4.76 7.85
CA GLN A 62 -14.33 4.63 9.28
C GLN A 62 -13.11 4.99 10.14
N HIS A 63 -11.90 4.61 9.70
CA HIS A 63 -10.68 4.97 10.41
C HIS A 63 -10.41 6.47 10.40
N VAL A 64 -10.67 7.17 9.29
CA VAL A 64 -10.51 8.63 9.22
C VAL A 64 -11.53 9.37 10.08
N ILE A 65 -12.76 8.85 10.18
CA ILE A 65 -13.80 9.43 11.07
C ILE A 65 -13.45 9.20 12.54
N ARG A 66 -13.01 7.99 12.91
CA ARG A 66 -12.73 7.60 14.30
C ARG A 66 -11.41 8.19 14.83
N ASN A 67 -10.38 8.30 13.99
CA ASN A 67 -9.09 8.86 14.38
C ASN A 67 -9.03 10.34 14.02
N LYS A 68 -8.80 11.20 15.01
CA LYS A 68 -8.65 12.65 14.81
C LYS A 68 -7.44 13.01 13.93
N THR A 69 -6.46 12.12 13.83
CA THR A 69 -5.20 12.30 13.10
C THR A 69 -5.28 11.77 11.67
N THR A 70 -4.82 12.60 10.73
CA THR A 70 -4.48 12.21 9.35
C THR A 70 -3.44 11.09 9.38
N PRO A 71 -3.54 10.07 8.49
CA PRO A 71 -2.46 9.10 8.38
C PRO A 71 -1.14 9.81 8.03
N ASP A 72 -0.02 9.32 8.58
CA ASP A 72 1.33 9.81 8.24
C ASP A 72 1.70 9.59 6.76
N LEU A 73 0.89 8.79 6.05
CA LEU A 73 0.96 8.52 4.62
C LEU A 73 -0.22 9.18 3.89
N SER A 74 -0.04 9.47 2.59
CA SER A 74 -1.15 9.91 1.75
C SER A 74 -2.34 8.94 1.83
N LEU A 75 -3.56 9.46 1.84
CA LEU A 75 -4.77 8.70 2.10
C LEU A 75 -5.00 7.62 1.03
N LYS A 76 -4.61 7.88 -0.22
CA LYS A 76 -4.62 6.87 -1.30
C LYS A 76 -3.74 5.66 -0.94
N PHE A 77 -2.56 5.91 -0.38
CA PHE A 77 -1.63 4.84 0.00
C PHE A 77 -2.15 4.06 1.19
N TYR A 78 -2.83 4.75 2.11
CA TYR A 78 -3.53 4.10 3.21
C TYR A 78 -4.60 3.12 2.71
N VAL A 79 -5.45 3.53 1.78
CA VAL A 79 -6.49 2.66 1.17
C VAL A 79 -5.85 1.46 0.47
N ILE A 80 -4.79 1.66 -0.31
CA ILE A 80 -4.08 0.57 -1.01
C ILE A 80 -3.49 -0.43 0.00
N ALA A 81 -2.87 0.05 1.08
CA ALA A 81 -2.33 -0.82 2.13
C ALA A 81 -3.43 -1.62 2.85
N VAL A 82 -4.56 -1.00 3.16
CA VAL A 82 -5.73 -1.70 3.74
C VAL A 82 -6.22 -2.79 2.80
N ALA A 83 -6.36 -2.49 1.50
CA ALA A 83 -6.80 -3.46 0.49
C ALA A 83 -5.87 -4.67 0.37
N GLN A 84 -4.55 -4.45 0.39
CA GLN A 84 -3.57 -5.53 0.25
C GLN A 84 -3.47 -6.39 1.51
N ASN A 85 -3.47 -5.77 2.69
CA ASN A 85 -3.49 -6.48 3.96
C ASN A 85 -4.73 -7.37 4.07
N ARG A 86 -5.89 -6.86 3.64
CA ARG A 86 -7.13 -7.62 3.55
C ARG A 86 -7.00 -8.84 2.64
N TRP A 87 -6.47 -8.66 1.42
CA TRP A 87 -6.26 -9.76 0.49
C TRP A 87 -5.30 -10.82 1.04
N ASN A 88 -4.20 -10.41 1.68
CA ASN A 88 -3.24 -11.33 2.30
C ASN A 88 -3.85 -12.12 3.46
N LYS A 89 -4.68 -11.49 4.31
CA LYS A 89 -5.44 -12.20 5.35
C LYS A 89 -6.39 -13.24 4.75
N ARG A 90 -7.09 -12.89 3.66
CA ARG A 90 -7.97 -13.82 2.93
C ARG A 90 -7.19 -14.99 2.36
N LYS A 91 -6.01 -14.77 1.76
CA LYS A 91 -5.09 -15.81 1.29
C LYS A 91 -4.65 -16.75 2.42
N LYS A 92 -4.14 -16.21 3.53
CA LYS A 92 -3.71 -17.00 4.70
C LYS A 92 -4.86 -17.85 5.26
N LYS A 93 -6.08 -17.30 5.33
CA LYS A 93 -7.27 -18.05 5.78
C LYS A 93 -7.65 -19.16 4.81
N LYS A 94 -7.53 -18.94 3.50
CA LYS A 94 -7.76 -19.97 2.47
C LYS A 94 -6.68 -21.08 2.53
N ALA A 95 -5.41 -20.72 2.71
CA ALA A 95 -4.30 -21.68 2.84
C ALA A 95 -4.45 -22.57 4.08
N LYS A 96 -4.74 -21.98 5.24
CA LYS A 96 -5.04 -22.72 6.49
C LYS A 96 -6.20 -23.70 6.34
N LYS A 97 -7.26 -23.32 5.60
CA LYS A 97 -8.40 -24.21 5.32
C LYS A 97 -8.07 -25.33 4.34
N ALA A 98 -7.07 -25.14 3.48
CA ALA A 98 -6.64 -26.12 2.48
C ALA A 98 -5.56 -27.09 3.01
N GLY A 99 -5.26 -27.07 4.32
CA GLY A 99 -4.28 -27.97 4.95
C GLY A 99 -2.83 -27.71 4.54
N SER A 100 -2.55 -26.62 3.82
CA SER A 100 -1.22 -26.24 3.35
C SER A 100 -0.76 -25.02 4.15
N GLU A 101 0.02 -25.24 5.21
CA GLU A 101 1.20 -24.44 5.60
C GLU A 101 1.71 -24.88 6.98
N THR A 102 2.98 -25.33 7.01
CA THR A 102 3.87 -25.20 8.16
C THR A 102 3.95 -23.72 8.57
N PRO A 103 3.89 -23.36 9.86
CA PRO A 103 3.99 -21.97 10.28
C PRO A 103 5.43 -21.50 10.03
N THR A 104 5.64 -20.64 9.04
CA THR A 104 6.81 -19.78 9.07
C THR A 104 6.51 -18.67 10.08
N GLU A 105 7.05 -18.82 11.29
CA GLU A 105 7.18 -17.69 12.22
C GLU A 105 8.05 -16.64 11.52
N GLN A 106 7.39 -15.64 10.94
CA GLN A 106 8.07 -14.40 10.60
C GLN A 106 8.42 -13.74 11.94
N PRO A 107 9.67 -13.32 12.15
CA PRO A 107 10.03 -12.60 13.36
C PRO A 107 9.07 -11.44 13.54
N LEU A 108 8.51 -11.32 14.74
CA LEU A 108 7.51 -10.32 15.08
C LEU A 108 8.21 -8.95 15.16
N ILE A 109 8.62 -8.40 14.02
CA ILE A 109 9.06 -7.01 13.95
C ILE A 109 7.88 -6.19 14.45
N GLN A 110 8.06 -5.48 15.57
CA GLN A 110 6.98 -4.68 16.11
C GLN A 110 6.61 -3.63 15.06
N HIS A 111 5.31 -3.52 14.78
CA HIS A 111 4.80 -2.62 13.73
C HIS A 111 5.26 -1.16 13.94
N SER A 112 5.53 -0.77 15.19
CA SER A 112 6.11 0.52 15.59
C SER A 112 7.56 0.71 15.12
N GLU A 113 8.42 -0.30 15.26
CA GLU A 113 9.83 -0.27 14.86
C GLU A 113 9.97 -0.17 13.34
N LEU A 114 9.14 -0.93 12.61
CA LEU A 114 9.07 -0.82 11.14
C LEU A 114 8.62 0.56 10.67
N ILE A 115 7.60 1.15 11.31
CA ILE A 115 7.18 2.52 10.98
C ILE A 115 8.32 3.51 11.26
N ALA A 116 9.02 3.38 12.38
CA ALA A 116 10.13 4.28 12.72
C ALA A 116 11.28 4.17 11.71
N ALA A 117 11.66 2.95 11.30
CA ALA A 117 12.68 2.71 10.29
C ALA A 117 12.28 3.28 8.92
N LEU A 118 11.02 3.05 8.49
CA LEU A 118 10.49 3.61 7.24
C LEU A 118 10.45 5.14 7.23
N LYS A 119 10.27 5.79 8.40
CA LYS A 119 10.30 7.26 8.51
C LYS A 119 11.69 7.85 8.24
N GLN A 120 12.76 7.08 8.46
CA GLN A 120 14.14 7.48 8.17
C GLN A 120 14.53 7.32 6.69
N LEU A 121 13.68 6.68 5.89
CA LEU A 121 13.85 6.67 4.44
C LEU A 121 13.39 8.00 3.83
N SER A 122 14.12 8.44 2.80
CA SER A 122 13.72 9.55 1.94
C SER A 122 12.44 9.22 1.16
N ASP A 123 11.78 10.24 0.64
CA ASP A 123 10.56 10.07 -0.16
C ASP A 123 10.79 9.20 -1.41
N GLY A 124 11.96 9.29 -2.04
CA GLY A 124 12.33 8.46 -3.20
C GLY A 124 12.45 6.99 -2.82
N GLU A 125 13.14 6.69 -1.71
CA GLU A 125 13.32 5.33 -1.21
C GLU A 125 11.97 4.69 -0.81
N ARG A 126 11.12 5.44 -0.09
CA ARG A 126 9.76 4.99 0.25
C ARG A 126 8.92 4.71 -0.99
N LYS A 127 8.96 5.61 -1.99
CA LYS A 127 8.23 5.43 -3.25
C LYS A 127 8.72 4.22 -4.03
N LEU A 128 10.02 3.96 -4.05
CA LEU A 128 10.59 2.78 -4.72
C LEU A 128 10.05 1.48 -4.11
N LEU A 129 10.19 1.33 -2.79
CA LEU A 129 9.66 0.17 -2.08
C LEU A 129 8.16 0.02 -2.32
N TYR A 130 7.45 1.15 -2.33
CA TYR A 130 6.02 1.17 -2.56
C TYR A 130 5.64 0.70 -3.96
N PHE A 131 6.25 1.27 -5.00
CA PHE A 131 6.00 0.86 -6.38
C PHE A 131 6.33 -0.61 -6.61
N PHE A 132 7.37 -1.10 -5.96
CA PHE A 132 7.80 -2.50 -6.06
C PHE A 132 6.85 -3.46 -5.35
N TYR A 133 6.61 -3.25 -4.05
CA TYR A 133 5.90 -4.22 -3.20
C TYR A 133 4.38 -4.05 -3.22
N PHE A 134 3.90 -2.83 -3.43
CA PHE A 134 2.48 -2.51 -3.31
C PHE A 134 1.82 -2.27 -4.69
N ASP A 135 2.36 -1.40 -5.55
CA ASP A 135 1.75 -1.20 -6.89
C ASP A 135 2.12 -2.31 -7.88
N GLY A 136 3.15 -3.09 -7.58
CA GLY A 136 3.62 -4.16 -8.43
C GLY A 136 4.08 -3.67 -9.80
N TYR A 137 4.67 -2.49 -9.87
CA TYR A 137 5.39 -2.04 -11.07
C TYR A 137 6.60 -2.95 -11.32
N SER A 138 6.92 -3.14 -12.60
CA SER A 138 8.15 -3.78 -13.05
C SER A 138 9.34 -2.86 -12.78
N ALA A 139 10.54 -3.43 -12.73
CA ALA A 139 11.76 -2.66 -12.55
C ALA A 139 11.94 -1.52 -13.57
N LYS A 140 11.48 -1.75 -14.81
CA LYS A 140 11.50 -0.75 -15.88
C LYS A 140 10.52 0.41 -15.62
N GLU A 141 9.30 0.10 -15.21
CA GLU A 141 8.29 1.11 -14.87
C GLU A 141 8.75 1.97 -13.67
N ILE A 142 9.30 1.34 -12.63
CA ILE A 142 9.82 2.04 -11.44
C ILE A 142 10.99 2.95 -11.80
N ALA A 143 11.94 2.46 -12.60
CA ALA A 143 13.08 3.25 -13.05
C ALA A 143 12.61 4.52 -13.77
N SER A 144 11.67 4.39 -14.71
CA SER A 144 11.10 5.52 -15.44
C SER A 144 10.34 6.48 -14.51
N LEU A 145 9.60 5.99 -13.53
CA LEU A 145 8.82 6.81 -12.58
C LEU A 145 9.70 7.60 -11.60
N LEU A 146 10.89 7.09 -11.30
CA LEU A 146 11.82 7.68 -10.34
C LEU A 146 13.00 8.41 -11.00
N GLY A 147 13.05 8.47 -12.34
CA GLY A 147 14.14 9.12 -13.06
C GLY A 147 15.47 8.37 -12.99
N LEU A 148 15.43 7.04 -12.77
CA LEU A 148 16.61 6.18 -12.80
C LEU A 148 16.97 5.80 -14.25
N THR A 149 18.24 5.51 -14.48
CA THR A 149 18.82 5.15 -15.79
C THR A 149 18.29 3.83 -16.34
N GLY A 150 17.81 2.92 -15.48
CA GLY A 150 17.19 1.69 -15.93
C GLY A 150 16.83 0.67 -14.85
N PRO A 151 16.33 -0.51 -15.27
CA PRO A 151 15.91 -1.58 -14.37
C PRO A 151 17.00 -2.08 -13.41
N GLU A 152 18.27 -2.02 -13.82
CA GLU A 152 19.40 -2.48 -13.01
C GLU A 152 19.69 -1.51 -11.85
N GLU A 153 19.73 -0.21 -12.12
CA GLU A 153 19.88 0.82 -11.08
C GLU A 153 18.72 0.74 -10.07
N MET A 154 17.49 0.53 -10.54
CA MET A 154 16.33 0.32 -9.67
C MET A 154 16.53 -0.87 -8.71
N ARG A 155 17.02 -2.01 -9.20
CA ARG A 155 17.27 -3.19 -8.34
C ARG A 155 18.41 -2.94 -7.34
N MET A 156 19.47 -2.26 -7.77
CA MET A 156 20.56 -1.87 -6.87
C MET A 156 20.05 -0.95 -5.75
N GLU A 157 19.29 0.08 -6.11
CA GLU A 157 18.74 1.02 -5.16
C GLU A 157 17.77 0.33 -4.19
N LYS A 158 16.92 -0.57 -4.70
CA LYS A 158 16.08 -1.43 -3.86
C LYS A 158 16.90 -2.21 -2.83
N SER A 159 17.99 -2.86 -3.26
CA SER A 159 18.85 -3.64 -2.36
C SER A 159 19.49 -2.76 -1.29
N ARG A 160 19.96 -1.56 -1.65
CA ARG A 160 20.50 -0.58 -0.69
C ARG A 160 19.47 -0.16 0.35
N ILE A 161 18.25 0.13 -0.09
CA ILE A 161 17.16 0.51 0.82
C ILE A 161 16.81 -0.61 1.78
N LEU A 162 16.78 -1.87 1.30
CA LEU A 162 16.51 -3.02 2.17
C LEU A 162 17.62 -3.26 3.19
N LEU A 163 18.88 -3.07 2.80
CA LEU A 163 20.01 -3.14 3.73
C LEU A 163 19.89 -2.07 4.81
N LYS A 164 19.65 -0.82 4.42
CA LYS A 164 19.40 0.30 5.34
C LYS A 164 18.24 0.02 6.29
N LEU A 165 17.13 -0.55 5.80
CA LEU A 165 16.02 -0.95 6.67
C LEU A 165 16.43 -2.05 7.67
N SER A 166 17.22 -3.04 7.24
CA SER A 166 17.68 -4.10 8.15
C SER A 166 18.58 -3.58 9.26
N GLU A 167 19.46 -2.62 8.94
CA GLU A 167 20.32 -1.94 9.91
C GLU A 167 19.49 -1.11 10.92
N LEU A 168 18.50 -0.37 10.42
CA LEU A 168 17.59 0.43 11.25
C LEU A 168 16.70 -0.40 12.18
N LEU A 169 16.40 -1.65 11.79
CA LEU A 169 15.55 -2.54 12.55
C LEU A 169 16.31 -3.39 13.57
N ASN A 170 17.64 -3.23 13.68
CA ASN A 170 18.48 -4.07 14.55
C ASN A 170 18.25 -5.58 14.37
N VAL A 171 17.80 -6.01 13.19
CA VAL A 171 17.61 -7.43 12.87
C VAL A 171 18.99 -8.00 12.56
N LYS A 172 19.70 -8.45 13.59
CA LYS A 172 20.89 -9.31 13.47
C LYS A 172 20.49 -10.77 13.39
#